data_AF-A0A0P0CVU9-F1
#
_entry.id   AF-A0A0P0CVU9-F1
#
_cell.length_a   1.000
_cell.length_b   1.000
_cell.length_c   1.000
_cell.angle_alpha   90.00
_cell.angle_beta   90.00
_cell.angle_gamma   90.00
#
_symmetry.space_group_name_H-M   'P 1'
#
loop_
_entity.id
_entity.type
_entity.pdbx_description
1 polymer ?
#
loop_
_entity_poly.entity_id
_entity_poly.type
_entity_poly.pdbx_seq_one_letter_code
_entity_poly.pdbx_strand_id
1 'polypeptide(L)' 'MKIIQIRRKTTYRKRSSKKMFEIITRITYVKKYIFGLPVATIKKNKEMYFEDKRINKESMLFV' A
#
# COMPACT_ATOMS: atom_id res chain seq x y z
N MET A 1 17.79 24.59 -7.26
CA MET A 1 16.48 24.14 -6.74
C MET A 1 15.66 23.56 -7.89
N LYS A 2 15.18 22.31 -7.81
CA LYS A 2 14.31 21.75 -8.87
C LYS A 2 12.90 22.29 -8.71
N ILE A 3 12.45 23.08 -9.69
CA ILE A 3 11.12 23.72 -9.74
C ILE A 3 10.02 22.66 -9.81
N ILE A 4 10.27 21.56 -10.54
CA ILE A 4 9.35 20.45 -10.73
C ILE A 4 9.92 19.22 -10.02
N GLN A 5 9.11 18.57 -9.19
CA GLN A 5 9.46 17.36 -8.47
C GLN A 5 8.38 16.31 -8.66
N ILE A 6 8.77 15.04 -8.78
CA ILE A 6 7.84 13.92 -8.77
C ILE A 6 8.07 13.17 -7.48
N ARG A 7 7.03 13.06 -6.64
CA ARG A 7 7.10 12.31 -5.38
C ARG A 7 6.13 11.14 -5.41
N ARG A 8 6.57 10.00 -4.90
CA ARG A 8 5.74 8.81 -4.71
C ARG A 8 5.32 8.72 -3.26
N LYS A 9 4.03 8.48 -3.01
CA LYS A 9 3.49 8.20 -1.69
C LYS A 9 2.79 6.85 -1.73
N THR A 10 3.31 5.89 -0.99
CA THR A 10 2.71 4.57 -0.80
C THR A 10 1.91 4.58 0.50
N THR A 11 0.70 4.04 0.47
CA THR A 11 -0.16 3.92 1.65
C THR A 11 -0.77 2.53 1.68
N TYR A 12 -0.59 1.85 2.81
CA TYR A 12 -1.18 0.53 3.05
C TYR A 12 -2.51 0.72 3.79
N ARG A 13 -3.59 0.16 3.24
CA ARG A 13 -4.89 0.09 3.90
C ARG A 13 -5.21 -1.36 4.17
N LYS A 14 -5.25 -1.71 5.45
CA LYS A 14 -5.78 -2.99 5.91
C LYS A 14 -7.30 -2.91 5.94
N ARG A 15 -7.98 -3.82 5.26
CA ARG A 15 -9.41 -4.03 5.39
C ARG A 15 -9.61 -5.32 6.17
N SER A 16 -10.29 -5.21 7.31
CA SER A 16 -10.67 -6.38 8.09
C SER A 16 -11.70 -7.17 7.30
N SER A 17 -11.33 -8.39 6.91
CA SER A 17 -12.26 -9.39 6.39
C SER A 17 -12.45 -10.46 7.47
N LYS A 18 -13.60 -11.14 7.45
CA LYS A 18 -14.01 -12.15 8.44
C LYS A 18 -12.84 -13.11 8.74
N LYS A 19 -12.61 -13.36 10.04
CA LYS A 19 -11.77 -14.37 10.78
C LYS A 19 -10.64 -15.17 10.09
N MET A 20 -10.62 -15.36 8.76
CA MET A 20 -9.79 -16.29 8.00
C MET A 20 -8.78 -15.61 7.05
N PHE A 21 -9.07 -14.42 6.51
CA PHE A 21 -8.16 -13.70 5.60
C PHE A 21 -8.11 -12.19 5.93
N GLU A 22 -6.94 -11.56 5.80
CA GLU A 22 -6.79 -10.11 5.78
C GLU A 22 -6.64 -9.60 4.34
N ILE A 23 -7.38 -8.54 4.00
CA ILE A 23 -7.22 -7.89 2.69
C ILE A 23 -6.38 -6.64 2.89
N ILE A 24 -5.14 -6.68 2.40
CA ILE A 24 -4.23 -5.54 2.44
C ILE A 24 -4.21 -4.89 1.07
N THR A 25 -4.59 -3.63 1.00
CA THR A 25 -4.50 -2.85 -0.24
C THR A 25 -3.32 -1.89 -0.15
N ARG A 26 -2.35 -2.03 -1.04
CA ARG A 26 -1.27 -1.06 -1.26
C ARG A 26 -1.70 -0.06 -2.32
N ILE A 27 -1.71 1.21 -1.96
CA ILE A 27 -2.07 2.28 -2.88
C ILE A 27 -0.84 3.17 -3.06
N THR A 28 -0.35 3.24 -4.29
CA THR A 28 0.82 4.06 -4.64
C THR A 28 0.37 5.23 -5.49
N TYR A 29 0.57 6.44 -4.96
CA TYR A 29 0.30 7.70 -5.64
C TYR A 29 1.59 8.31 -6.16
N VAL A 30 1.63 8.61 -7.45
CA VAL A 30 2.71 9.39 -8.07
C VAL A 30 2.16 10.79 -8.30
N LYS A 31 2.69 11.78 -7.57
CA LYS A 31 2.23 13.18 -7.64
C LYS A 31 3.33 14.09 -8.17
N LYS A 32 2.94 15.01 -9.05
CA LYS A 32 3.77 16.12 -9.54
C LYS A 32 3.65 17.29 -8.56
N TYR A 33 4.79 17.81 -8.15
CA TYR A 33 4.93 18.96 -7.29
C TYR A 33 5.61 20.08 -8.06
N ILE A 34 5.10 21.31 -7.92
CA ILE A 34 5.70 22.53 -8.46
C ILE A 34 5.82 23.50 -7.29
N PHE A 35 6.99 24.09 -7.08
CA PHE A 35 7.27 24.95 -5.91
C PHE A 35 6.87 24.32 -4.55
N GLY A 36 6.95 22.99 -4.43
CA GLY A 36 6.58 22.27 -3.19
C GLY A 36 5.09 21.98 -3.02
N LEU A 37 4.22 22.47 -3.90
CA LEU A 37 2.78 22.20 -3.88
C LEU A 37 2.41 21.04 -4.84
N PRO A 38 1.56 20.08 -4.42
CA PRO A 38 1.10 19.02 -5.31
C PRO A 38 0.09 19.56 -6.32
N VAL A 39 0.45 19.57 -7.60
CA VAL A 39 -0.38 20.13 -8.68
C VAL A 39 -1.24 19.06 -9.35
N ALA A 40 -0.69 17.86 -9.55
CA ALA A 40 -1.40 16.79 -10.25
C ALA A 40 -1.00 15.40 -9.73
N THR A 41 -1.95 14.46 -9.78
CA THR A 41 -1.65 13.04 -9.63
C THR A 41 -1.44 12.45 -11.01
N ILE A 42 -0.22 11.99 -11.28
CA ILE A 42 0.16 11.43 -12.59
C ILE A 42 -0.39 10.01 -12.72
N LYS A 43 -0.21 9.19 -11.68
CA LYS A 43 -0.60 7.78 -11.70
C LYS A 43 -1.03 7.32 -10.32
N LYS A 44 -2.05 6.47 -10.29
CA LYS A 44 -2.54 5.79 -9.09
C LYS A 44 -2.55 4.29 -9.34
N ASN A 45 -1.71 3.57 -8.60
CA ASN A 45 -1.70 2.10 -8.63
C ASN A 45 -2.37 1.57 -7.36
N LYS A 46 -3.19 0.53 -7.53
CA LYS A 46 -3.86 -0.18 -6.44
C LYS A 46 -3.55 -1.66 -6.56
N GLU A 47 -2.78 -2.17 -5.61
CA GLU A 47 -2.42 -3.59 -5.52
C GLU A 47 -3.17 -4.17 -4.31
N MET A 48 -3.83 -5.31 -4.48
CA MET A 48 -4.53 -6.02 -3.41
C MET A 48 -3.80 -7.30 -3.10
N TYR A 49 -3.57 -7.54 -1.82
CA TYR A 49 -2.93 -8.73 -1.29
C TYR A 49 -3.90 -9.41 -0.33
N PHE A 50 -4.02 -10.73 -0.44
CA PHE A 50 -4.76 -11.56 0.48
C PHE A 50 -3.76 -12.26 1.38
N GLU A 51 -3.85 -12.04 2.69
CA GLU A 51 -3.01 -12.69 3.68
C GLU A 51 -3.86 -13.70 4.45
N ASP A 52 -3.54 -14.99 4.36
CA ASP A 52 -4.23 -16.04 5.12
C ASP A 52 -3.73 -16.01 6.57
N LYS A 53 -4.63 -15.77 7.53
CA LYS A 53 -4.28 -15.71 8.95
C LYS A 53 -4.10 -17.10 9.58
N ARG A 54 -4.46 -18.17 8.88
CA ARG A 54 -4.39 -19.56 9.39
C ARG A 54 -2.96 -20.09 9.46
N ILE A 55 -2.03 -19.52 8.69
CA ILE A 55 -0.62 -19.99 8.64
C ILE A 55 0.16 -19.63 9.92
N ASN A 56 -0.37 -18.79 10.81
CA ASN A 56 0.38 -18.30 11.98
C ASN A 56 -0.10 -18.86 13.33
N LYS A 57 -0.79 -20.00 13.36
CA LYS A 57 -1.16 -20.64 14.64
C LYS A 57 -0.75 -22.10 14.83
N GLU A 58 -0.34 -22.83 13.79
CA GLU A 58 0.00 -24.26 13.96
C GLU A 58 1.32 -24.72 13.32
N SER A 59 2.06 -23.87 12.62
CA SER A 59 3.34 -24.27 12.00
C SER A 59 4.58 -23.69 12.68
N MET A 60 4.58 -23.71 14.02
CA MET A 60 5.79 -23.67 14.86
C MET A 60 5.95 -24.94 15.71
N LEU A 61 5.21 -26.01 15.37
CA LEU A 61 5.31 -27.33 16.00
C LEU A 61 5.58 -28.40 14.94
N PHE A 62 6.75 -28.34 14.30
CA PHE A 62 7.36 -29.53 13.74
C PHE A 62 8.86 -29.45 14.08
N VAL A 63 9.19 -30.16 15.17
CA VAL A 63 10.52 -30.70 15.49
C VAL A 63 10.88 -31.75 14.45
#